data_AF-A0A938E8A6-F1
#
_entry.id   AF-A0A938E8A6-F1
#
_cell.length_a   1.000
_cell.length_b   1.000
_cell.length_c   1.000
_cell.angle_alpha   90.00
_cell.angle_beta   90.00
_cell.angle_gamma   90.00
#
_symmetry.space_group_name_H-M   'P 1'
#
loop_
_entity.id
_entity.type
_entity.pdbx_description
1 polymer ?
#
loop_
_entity_poly.entity_id
_entity_poly.type
_entity_poly.pdbx_seq_one_letter_code
_entity_poly.pdbx_strand_id
1 'polypeptide(L)'
;MAKVVKGRSRSRAASASLVALVAAGLLVAGIFGSTGGAATSAQSKQVASLKAQLAKAELDAKFWKQLIGSFKPGTALGLQSMSDHLVMPLDGGLVLGLHFDNPQLAKAKNLNWVAIGIPGVFTKADQARVNKLYGPGVTHFHDPATDVHGGEPGAKGVWFIHVGARNFTSPFGKVVKGKVDPNFMPTAPPGCANCPFPGRLEALTE
;
A
#
# COMPACT_ATOMS: atom_id res chain seq x y z
N MET A 1 -26.80 -39.06 7.61
CA MET A 1 -27.54 -38.47 6.48
C MET A 1 -27.52 -36.95 6.61
N ALA A 2 -26.78 -36.26 5.73
CA ALA A 2 -26.92 -34.83 5.47
C ALA A 2 -26.34 -34.57 4.08
N LYS A 3 -27.19 -34.05 3.18
CA LYS A 3 -26.90 -33.77 1.77
C LYS A 3 -26.42 -32.33 1.70
N VAL A 4 -25.20 -32.07 1.23
CA VAL A 4 -24.77 -30.69 0.92
C VAL A 4 -24.19 -30.65 -0.49
N VAL A 5 -24.70 -29.66 -1.22
CA VAL A 5 -24.71 -29.48 -2.66
C VAL A 5 -23.37 -28.95 -3.17
N LYS A 6 -22.83 -29.56 -4.23
CA LYS A 6 -21.68 -29.03 -5.00
C LYS A 6 -22.10 -27.79 -5.79
N GLY A 7 -21.72 -26.61 -5.29
CA GLY A 7 -21.78 -25.36 -6.06
C GLY A 7 -20.65 -25.29 -7.08
N ARG A 8 -20.98 -25.47 -8.37
CA ARG A 8 -20.10 -25.15 -9.51
C ARG A 8 -19.97 -23.62 -9.62
N SER A 9 -18.82 -23.06 -9.25
CA SER A 9 -18.51 -21.65 -9.52
C SER A 9 -18.18 -21.48 -11.01
N ARG A 10 -19.15 -20.94 -11.75
CA ARG A 10 -18.98 -20.40 -13.10
C ARG A 10 -18.45 -18.97 -12.96
N SER A 11 -17.15 -18.76 -13.17
CA SER A 11 -16.61 -17.40 -13.34
C SER A 11 -15.33 -17.41 -14.18
N ARG A 12 -15.45 -17.89 -15.42
CA ARG A 12 -14.46 -17.69 -16.49
C ARG A 12 -15.19 -17.40 -17.80
N ALA A 13 -15.89 -16.28 -17.88
CA ALA A 13 -16.55 -15.85 -19.12
C ALA A 13 -16.88 -14.34 -19.15
N ALA A 14 -16.10 -13.48 -18.48
CA ALA A 14 -16.37 -12.03 -18.46
C ALA A 14 -15.28 -11.17 -19.11
N SER A 15 -14.21 -11.77 -19.64
CA SER A 15 -13.08 -11.03 -20.24
C SER A 15 -13.00 -11.11 -21.76
N ALA A 16 -13.84 -11.92 -22.41
CA ALA A 16 -13.89 -12.02 -23.88
C ALA A 16 -15.03 -11.19 -24.52
N SER A 17 -15.97 -10.66 -23.72
CA SER A 17 -17.18 -10.01 -24.25
C SER A 17 -17.00 -8.53 -24.63
N LEU A 18 -15.94 -7.85 -24.16
CA LEU A 18 -15.79 -6.41 -24.44
C LEU A 18 -15.23 -6.13 -25.84
N VAL A 19 -14.41 -7.03 -26.39
CA VAL A 19 -13.82 -6.86 -27.74
C VAL A 19 -14.85 -7.16 -28.85
N ALA A 20 -15.74 -8.13 -28.63
CA ALA A 20 -16.77 -8.50 -29.62
C ALA A 20 -17.91 -7.46 -29.75
N LEU A 21 -18.23 -6.73 -28.68
CA LEU A 21 -19.28 -5.70 -28.72
C LEU A 21 -18.88 -4.44 -29.50
N VAL A 22 -17.58 -4.12 -29.57
CA VAL A 22 -17.09 -2.97 -30.35
C VAL A 22 -17.15 -3.24 -31.85
N ALA A 23 -16.90 -4.49 -32.29
CA ALA A 23 -16.96 -4.86 -33.70
C ALA A 23 -18.41 -4.94 -34.22
N ALA A 24 -19.37 -5.40 -33.41
CA ALA A 24 -20.77 -5.50 -33.82
C ALA A 24 -21.48 -4.13 -33.90
N GLY A 25 -21.12 -3.17 -33.03
CA GLY A 25 -21.69 -1.82 -33.04
C GLY A 25 -21.31 -0.99 -34.28
N LEU A 26 -20.15 -1.27 -34.88
CA LEU A 26 -19.68 -0.58 -36.10
C LEU A 26 -20.37 -1.08 -37.39
N LEU A 27 -20.95 -2.29 -37.38
CA LEU A 27 -21.61 -2.86 -38.57
C LEU A 27 -23.09 -2.47 -38.69
N VAL A 28 -23.76 -2.11 -37.59
CA VAL A 28 -25.19 -1.73 -37.62
C VAL A 28 -25.41 -0.24 -37.93
N ALA A 29 -24.40 0.61 -37.74
CA ALA A 29 -24.48 2.04 -38.03
C ALA A 29 -24.43 2.39 -39.54
N GLY A 30 -24.18 1.42 -40.41
CA GLY A 30 -24.04 1.64 -41.86
C GLY A 30 -25.35 1.61 -42.66
N ILE A 31 -26.49 1.23 -42.06
CA ILE A 31 -27.71 0.90 -42.82
C ILE A 31 -28.91 1.85 -42.54
N PHE A 32 -28.84 2.76 -41.57
CA PHE A 32 -29.92 3.72 -41.33
C PHE A 32 -29.43 5.17 -41.22
N GLY A 33 -29.77 5.96 -42.23
CA GLY A 33 -30.31 7.30 -42.04
C GLY A 33 -29.36 8.42 -41.63
N SER A 34 -28.93 9.18 -42.65
CA SER A 34 -28.83 10.65 -42.66
C SER A 34 -29.29 11.41 -41.39
N THR A 35 -28.38 11.62 -40.44
CA THR A 35 -28.30 12.83 -39.58
C THR A 35 -26.82 13.14 -39.29
N GLY A 36 -26.10 13.58 -40.33
CA GLY A 36 -24.63 13.58 -40.40
C GLY A 36 -23.85 14.65 -39.61
N GLY A 37 -24.46 15.38 -38.67
CA GLY A 37 -23.77 16.49 -37.97
C GLY A 37 -23.43 16.22 -36.51
N ALA A 38 -24.38 15.68 -35.73
CA ALA A 38 -24.26 15.62 -34.27
C ALA A 38 -23.72 14.28 -33.74
N ALA A 39 -24.10 13.16 -34.37
CA ALA A 39 -23.72 11.81 -33.96
C ALA A 39 -22.20 11.56 -34.11
N THR A 40 -21.57 12.13 -35.14
CA THR A 40 -20.12 12.05 -35.38
C THR A 40 -19.33 12.82 -34.32
N SER A 41 -19.79 14.02 -33.94
CA SER A 41 -19.11 14.85 -32.94
C SER A 41 -19.12 14.23 -31.54
N ALA A 42 -20.22 13.59 -31.13
CA ALA A 42 -20.33 12.91 -29.84
C ALA A 42 -19.44 11.66 -29.78
N GLN A 43 -19.45 10.85 -30.85
CA GLN A 43 -18.57 9.69 -30.98
C GLN A 43 -17.09 10.08 -31.02
N SER A 44 -16.72 11.14 -31.76
CA SER A 44 -15.34 11.65 -31.78
C SER A 44 -14.87 12.13 -30.40
N LYS A 45 -15.73 12.83 -29.64
CA LYS A 45 -15.44 13.22 -28.25
C LYS A 45 -15.24 12.01 -27.33
N GLN A 46 -16.07 10.98 -27.48
CA GLN A 46 -15.94 9.74 -26.71
C GLN A 46 -14.65 9.00 -27.04
N VAL A 47 -14.29 8.88 -28.32
CA VAL A 47 -13.02 8.27 -28.75
C VAL A 47 -11.82 9.06 -28.21
N ALA A 48 -11.86 10.40 -28.26
CA ALA A 48 -10.81 11.23 -27.69
C ALA A 48 -10.68 11.05 -26.17
N SER A 49 -11.81 11.00 -25.45
CA SER A 49 -11.84 10.73 -24.01
C SER A 49 -11.26 9.35 -23.66
N LEU A 50 -11.64 8.31 -24.41
CA LEU A 50 -11.13 6.95 -24.19
C LEU A 50 -9.62 6.86 -24.47
N LYS A 51 -9.14 7.51 -25.53
CA LYS A 51 -7.70 7.60 -25.82
C LYS A 51 -6.94 8.30 -24.69
N ALA A 52 -7.47 9.39 -24.16
CA ALA A 52 -6.87 10.09 -23.03
C ALA A 52 -6.86 9.24 -21.75
N GLN A 53 -7.94 8.53 -21.45
CA GLN A 53 -8.01 7.61 -20.31
C GLN A 53 -7.03 6.45 -20.45
N LEU A 54 -6.89 5.88 -21.66
CA LEU A 54 -5.92 4.81 -21.93
C LEU A 54 -4.48 5.30 -21.72
N ALA A 55 -4.12 6.44 -22.32
CA ALA A 55 -2.78 7.02 -22.17
C ALA A 55 -2.46 7.32 -20.70
N LYS A 56 -3.44 7.82 -19.92
CA LYS A 56 -3.27 8.01 -18.48
C LYS A 56 -3.05 6.68 -17.75
N ALA A 57 -3.84 5.65 -18.05
CA ALA A 57 -3.72 4.35 -17.41
C ALA A 57 -2.38 3.67 -17.72
N GLU A 58 -1.88 3.80 -18.95
CA GLU A 58 -0.55 3.32 -19.35
C GLU A 58 0.56 4.02 -18.57
N LEU A 59 0.46 5.34 -18.39
CA LEU A 59 1.41 6.12 -17.61
C LEU A 59 1.37 5.73 -16.13
N ASP A 60 0.18 5.64 -15.53
CA ASP A 60 0.02 5.22 -14.14
C ASP A 60 0.59 3.80 -13.93
N ALA A 61 0.35 2.88 -14.87
CA ALA A 61 0.90 1.52 -14.81
C ALA A 61 2.44 1.51 -14.91
N LYS A 62 3.03 2.40 -15.71
CA LYS A 62 4.48 2.59 -15.77
C LYS A 62 5.03 3.07 -14.44
N PHE A 63 4.43 4.10 -13.83
CA PHE A 63 4.86 4.60 -12.52
C PHE A 63 4.65 3.58 -11.42
N TRP A 64 3.56 2.80 -11.46
CA TRP A 64 3.34 1.72 -10.50
C TRP A 64 4.45 0.68 -10.57
N LYS A 65 4.81 0.22 -11.78
CA LYS A 65 5.91 -0.72 -11.98
C LYS A 65 7.26 -0.15 -11.52
N GLN A 66 7.53 1.12 -11.81
CA GLN A 66 8.75 1.79 -11.34
C GLN A 66 8.80 1.86 -9.82
N LEU A 67 7.71 2.29 -9.18
CA LEU A 67 7.61 2.39 -7.72
C LEU A 67 7.86 1.03 -7.07
N ILE A 68 7.10 -0.01 -7.42
CA ILE A 68 7.24 -1.32 -6.76
C ILE A 68 8.57 -2.01 -7.10
N GLY A 69 9.13 -1.74 -8.28
CA GLY A 69 10.40 -2.32 -8.72
C GLY A 69 11.61 -1.84 -7.93
N SER A 70 11.50 -0.71 -7.22
CA SER A 70 12.56 -0.19 -6.34
C SER A 70 12.52 -0.79 -4.93
N PHE A 71 11.48 -1.54 -4.58
CA PHE A 71 11.28 -2.11 -3.24
C PHE A 71 11.41 -3.63 -3.27
N LYS A 72 11.68 -4.22 -2.10
CA LYS A 72 11.72 -5.66 -1.88
C LYS A 72 10.58 -6.08 -0.94
N PRO A 73 10.12 -7.34 -0.97
CA PRO A 73 9.22 -7.83 0.08
C PRO A 73 9.85 -7.71 1.47
N GLY A 74 9.06 -7.41 2.51
CA GLY A 74 9.54 -7.36 3.90
C GLY A 74 10.24 -8.65 4.35
N THR A 75 9.80 -9.80 3.83
CA THR A 75 10.42 -11.11 4.08
C THR A 75 11.85 -11.21 3.57
N ALA A 76 12.25 -10.41 2.58
CA ALA A 76 13.64 -10.35 2.12
C ALA A 76 14.58 -9.73 3.18
N LEU A 77 14.02 -9.08 4.20
CA LEU A 77 14.73 -8.56 5.37
C LEU A 77 14.51 -9.42 6.62
N GLY A 78 13.96 -10.63 6.48
CA GLY A 78 13.65 -11.52 7.61
C GLY A 78 12.35 -11.19 8.37
N LEU A 79 11.59 -10.20 7.93
CA LEU A 79 10.36 -9.73 8.59
C LEU A 79 9.14 -10.47 8.04
N GLN A 80 8.80 -11.63 8.61
CA GLN A 80 7.70 -12.45 8.10
C GLN A 80 6.32 -11.83 8.36
N SER A 81 6.15 -11.18 9.50
CA SER A 81 4.95 -10.41 9.87
C SER A 81 4.71 -9.21 8.96
N MET A 82 5.74 -8.77 8.22
CA MET A 82 5.67 -7.69 7.23
C MET A 82 5.66 -8.21 5.78
N SER A 83 5.27 -9.47 5.57
CA SER A 83 5.24 -10.10 4.23
C SER A 83 4.30 -9.41 3.23
N ASP A 84 3.32 -8.67 3.71
CA ASP A 84 2.41 -7.83 2.94
C ASP A 84 2.95 -6.43 2.60
N HIS A 85 4.17 -6.11 3.05
CA HIS A 85 4.82 -4.83 2.84
C HIS A 85 5.89 -4.93 1.75
N LEU A 86 6.00 -3.86 0.98
CA LEU A 86 7.21 -3.58 0.20
C LEU A 86 8.08 -2.62 0.99
N VAL A 87 9.37 -2.95 1.12
CA VAL A 87 10.35 -2.21 1.91
C VAL A 87 11.56 -1.80 1.06
N MET A 88 12.10 -0.64 1.37
CA MET A 88 13.33 -0.11 0.80
C MET A 88 14.21 0.40 1.94
N PRO A 89 15.34 -0.26 2.24
CA PRO A 89 16.35 0.27 3.13
C PRO A 89 16.91 1.59 2.58
N LEU A 90 17.16 2.55 3.47
CA LEU A 90 17.79 3.83 3.18
C LEU A 90 19.05 3.98 4.03
N ASP A 91 19.86 4.99 3.72
CA ASP A 91 21.04 5.33 4.50
C ASP A 91 20.70 5.60 5.98
N GLY A 92 21.64 5.28 6.87
CA GLY A 92 21.46 5.47 8.31
C GLY A 92 20.51 4.47 8.97
N GLY A 93 20.17 3.36 8.28
CA GLY A 93 19.33 2.29 8.81
C GLY A 93 17.83 2.57 8.79
N LEU A 94 17.42 3.66 8.13
CA LEU A 94 16.00 3.94 7.91
C LEU A 94 15.40 2.94 6.91
N VAL A 95 14.09 2.74 6.98
CA VAL A 95 13.37 1.88 6.03
C VAL A 95 12.13 2.62 5.53
N LEU A 96 11.92 2.65 4.23
CA LEU A 96 10.66 3.10 3.64
C LEU A 96 9.77 1.89 3.40
N GLY A 97 8.55 1.90 3.94
CA GLY A 97 7.54 0.85 3.80
C GLY A 97 6.36 1.32 2.96
N LEU A 98 5.81 0.42 2.13
CA LEU A 98 4.56 0.65 1.38
C LEU A 98 3.51 -0.35 1.84
N HIS A 99 2.34 0.16 2.22
CA HIS A 99 1.20 -0.64 2.67
C HIS A 99 0.09 -0.54 1.63
N PHE A 100 -0.30 -1.68 1.08
CA PHE A 100 -1.33 -1.74 0.04
C PHE A 100 -2.69 -2.12 0.62
N ASP A 101 -3.75 -1.92 -0.16
CA ASP A 101 -5.10 -2.39 0.18
C ASP A 101 -5.28 -3.90 0.07
N ASN A 102 -4.30 -4.60 -0.50
CA ASN A 102 -4.23 -6.04 -0.53
C ASN A 102 -2.81 -6.54 -0.25
N PRO A 103 -2.63 -7.51 0.65
CA PRO A 103 -1.32 -8.09 0.93
C PRO A 103 -0.73 -8.85 -0.27
N GLN A 104 -1.56 -9.34 -1.19
CA GLN A 104 -1.08 -9.83 -2.48
C GLN A 104 -1.00 -8.67 -3.48
N LEU A 105 0.22 -8.20 -3.76
CA LEU A 105 0.48 -7.03 -4.62
C LEU A 105 -0.18 -7.10 -6.00
N ALA A 106 -0.26 -8.29 -6.61
CA ALA A 106 -0.93 -8.49 -7.90
C ALA A 106 -2.45 -8.23 -7.85
N LYS A 107 -3.04 -8.23 -6.65
CA LYS A 107 -4.46 -7.92 -6.41
C LYS A 107 -4.65 -6.53 -5.80
N ALA A 108 -3.58 -5.86 -5.39
CA ALA A 108 -3.64 -4.52 -4.84
C ALA A 108 -4.12 -3.53 -5.91
N LYS A 109 -5.01 -2.64 -5.51
CA LYS A 109 -5.55 -1.57 -6.36
C LYS A 109 -5.11 -0.20 -5.88
N ASN A 110 -4.75 -0.09 -4.60
CA ASN A 110 -4.41 1.17 -3.98
C ASN A 110 -3.21 1.03 -3.05
N LEU A 111 -2.35 2.05 -3.06
CA LEU A 111 -1.44 2.33 -1.96
C LEU A 111 -2.22 3.04 -0.85
N ASN A 112 -2.19 2.49 0.36
CA ASN A 112 -2.92 3.00 1.52
C ASN A 112 -2.03 3.87 2.41
N TRP A 113 -0.84 3.38 2.78
CA TRP A 113 0.12 4.13 3.57
C TRP A 113 1.53 4.06 2.99
N VAL A 114 2.30 5.11 3.26
CA VAL A 114 3.76 5.13 3.17
C VAL A 114 4.28 5.24 4.60
N ALA A 115 5.17 4.34 5.00
CA ALA A 115 5.71 4.28 6.34
C ALA A 115 7.21 4.59 6.34
N ILE A 116 7.68 5.29 7.38
CA ILE A 116 9.11 5.47 7.64
C ILE A 116 9.43 4.70 8.91
N GLY A 117 10.24 3.66 8.75
CA GLY A 117 10.84 2.86 9.81
C GLY A 117 12.14 3.49 10.28
N ILE A 118 12.27 3.65 11.60
CA ILE A 118 13.38 4.31 12.28
C ILE A 118 13.93 3.35 13.33
N PRO A 119 15.21 2.97 13.29
CA PRO A 119 15.80 2.11 14.29
C PRO A 119 15.68 2.70 15.71
N GLY A 120 15.39 1.83 16.67
CA GLY A 120 15.26 2.22 18.07
C GLY A 120 15.08 1.05 19.02
N VAL A 121 14.60 1.39 20.21
CA VAL A 121 14.30 0.44 21.28
C VAL A 121 12.89 0.66 21.82
N PHE A 122 12.21 -0.40 22.23
CA PHE A 122 10.82 -0.33 22.67
C PHE A 122 10.68 0.26 24.08
N THR A 123 10.77 1.59 24.19
CA THR A 123 10.59 2.34 25.45
C THR A 123 9.95 3.70 25.21
N LYS A 124 9.27 4.26 26.23
CA LYS A 124 8.72 5.63 26.17
C LYS A 124 9.79 6.69 25.90
N ALA A 125 10.97 6.53 26.49
CA ALA A 125 12.07 7.49 26.34
C ALA A 125 12.60 7.49 24.90
N ASP A 126 12.74 6.32 24.28
CA ASP A 126 13.19 6.23 22.89
C ASP A 126 12.11 6.69 21.91
N GLN A 127 10.83 6.37 22.14
CA GLN A 127 9.73 6.95 21.35
C GLN A 127 9.76 8.49 21.39
N ALA A 128 10.01 9.08 22.55
CA ALA A 128 10.17 10.52 22.70
C ALA A 128 11.41 11.05 21.95
N ARG A 129 12.55 10.34 22.00
CA ARG A 129 13.74 10.66 21.21
C ARG A 129 13.43 10.67 19.71
N VAL A 130 12.78 9.64 19.19
CA VAL A 130 12.45 9.54 17.77
C VAL A 130 11.49 10.66 17.36
N ASN A 131 10.44 10.91 18.15
CA ASN A 131 9.52 12.03 17.89
C ASN A 131 10.23 13.40 17.89
N LYS A 132 11.26 13.59 18.72
CA LYS A 132 12.07 14.81 18.73
C LYS A 132 12.90 14.97 17.45
N LEU A 133 13.44 13.87 16.92
CA LEU A 133 14.35 13.89 15.76
C LEU A 133 13.60 13.95 14.41
N TYR A 134 12.49 13.22 14.29
CA TYR A 134 11.78 13.01 13.02
C TYR A 134 10.39 13.68 12.98
N GLY A 135 10.00 14.34 14.07
CA GLY A 135 8.69 14.93 14.25
C GLY A 135 7.70 14.00 14.94
N PRO A 136 6.59 14.54 15.44
CA PRO A 136 5.58 13.75 16.14
C PRO A 136 4.89 12.78 15.18
N GLY A 137 4.56 11.59 15.66
CA GLY A 137 3.80 10.62 14.86
C GLY A 137 4.24 9.17 14.98
N VAL A 138 5.28 8.90 15.76
CA VAL A 138 5.71 7.55 16.04
C VAL A 138 4.68 6.86 16.93
N THR A 139 3.97 5.90 16.37
CA THR A 139 2.85 5.22 17.04
C THR A 139 2.98 3.71 17.06
N HIS A 140 3.80 3.15 16.17
CA HIS A 140 3.91 1.71 15.97
C HIS A 140 5.36 1.25 16.10
N PHE A 141 5.58 0.06 16.65
CA PHE A 141 6.90 -0.54 16.82
C PHE A 141 6.86 -2.00 16.40
N HIS A 142 7.95 -2.48 15.85
CA HIS A 142 8.15 -3.87 15.45
C HIS A 142 9.46 -4.38 16.04
N ASP A 143 9.40 -5.49 16.76
CA ASP A 143 10.57 -6.27 17.16
C ASP A 143 10.83 -7.34 16.08
N PRO A 144 11.88 -7.18 15.25
CA PRO A 144 12.16 -8.10 14.16
C PRO A 144 12.71 -9.45 14.65
N ALA A 145 13.25 -9.53 15.88
CA ALA A 145 13.80 -10.77 16.41
C ALA A 145 12.70 -11.76 16.81
N THR A 146 11.57 -11.24 17.27
CA THR A 146 10.38 -12.03 17.67
C THR A 146 9.22 -11.91 16.67
N ASP A 147 9.35 -11.02 15.68
CA ASP A 147 8.39 -10.77 14.60
C ASP A 147 7.00 -10.33 15.12
N VAL A 148 6.99 -9.46 16.15
CA VAL A 148 5.77 -8.97 16.82
C VAL A 148 5.64 -7.46 16.80
N HIS A 149 4.38 -6.99 16.85
CA HIS A 149 4.08 -5.60 17.16
C HIS A 149 4.40 -5.29 18.62
N GLY A 150 5.22 -4.26 18.83
CA GLY A 150 5.77 -3.93 20.15
C GLY A 150 6.98 -4.82 20.45
N GLY A 151 7.11 -5.22 21.71
CA GLY A 151 8.20 -6.08 22.17
C GLY A 151 8.33 -6.01 23.68
N GLU A 152 9.34 -6.70 24.20
CA GLU A 152 9.72 -6.55 25.61
C GLU A 152 10.32 -5.15 25.87
N PRO A 153 10.29 -4.65 27.12
CA PRO A 153 10.93 -3.39 27.47
C PRO A 153 12.40 -3.36 27.04
N GLY A 154 12.74 -2.41 26.16
CA GLY A 154 14.11 -2.26 25.66
C GLY A 154 14.48 -3.17 24.49
N ALA A 155 13.54 -3.96 23.95
CA ALA A 155 13.74 -4.71 22.72
C ALA A 155 14.24 -3.80 21.59
N LYS A 156 15.28 -4.23 20.87
CA LYS A 156 15.78 -3.52 19.69
C LYS A 156 14.82 -3.78 18.52
N GLY A 157 14.54 -2.74 17.74
CA GLY A 157 13.61 -2.88 16.64
C GLY A 157 13.39 -1.57 15.89
N VAL A 158 12.21 -1.42 15.31
CA VAL A 158 11.92 -0.32 14.38
C VAL A 158 10.64 0.39 14.81
N TRP A 159 10.76 1.70 15.03
CA TRP A 159 9.65 2.62 15.19
C TRP A 159 9.11 3.04 13.83
N PHE A 160 7.79 3.11 13.66
CA PHE A 160 7.17 3.50 12.41
C PHE A 160 6.30 4.75 12.55
N ILE A 161 6.43 5.62 11.55
CA ILE A 161 5.51 6.72 11.26
C ILE A 161 4.76 6.35 9.99
N HIS A 162 3.42 6.27 10.05
CA HIS A 162 2.58 5.96 8.90
C HIS A 162 1.93 7.22 8.35
N VAL A 163 2.05 7.47 7.05
CA VAL A 163 1.43 8.59 6.35
C VAL A 163 0.42 8.08 5.35
N GLY A 164 -0.81 8.62 5.38
CA GLY A 164 -1.85 8.24 4.44
C GLY A 164 -1.47 8.60 2.99
N ALA A 165 -1.39 7.62 2.10
CA ALA A 165 -1.16 7.86 0.67
C ALA A 165 -2.41 8.37 -0.05
N ARG A 166 -3.59 8.07 0.53
CA ARG A 166 -4.91 8.50 0.05
C ARG A 166 -5.89 8.65 1.22
N ASN A 167 -7.08 9.18 0.94
CA ASN A 167 -8.18 9.18 1.90
C ASN A 167 -8.90 7.83 1.88
N PHE A 168 -9.10 7.22 3.05
CA PHE A 168 -9.91 6.00 3.21
C PHE A 168 -10.21 5.75 4.70
N THR A 169 -11.01 4.73 4.99
CA THR A 169 -11.25 4.24 6.36
C THR A 169 -10.57 2.89 6.52
N SER A 170 -9.66 2.79 7.48
CA SER A 170 -9.05 1.53 7.91
C SER A 170 -9.83 0.93 9.08
N PRO A 171 -9.53 -0.31 9.50
CA PRO A 171 -10.05 -0.87 10.75
C PRO A 171 -9.71 -0.02 12.00
N PHE A 172 -8.72 0.87 11.89
CA PHE A 172 -8.23 1.69 13.00
C PHE A 172 -8.74 3.14 12.94
N GLY A 173 -9.45 3.53 11.88
CA GLY A 173 -10.06 4.85 11.79
C GLY A 173 -9.93 5.50 10.42
N LYS A 174 -10.22 6.80 10.38
CA LYS A 174 -10.13 7.60 9.15
C LYS A 174 -8.69 7.97 8.87
N VAL A 175 -8.24 7.66 7.67
CA VAL A 175 -6.92 8.01 7.16
C VAL A 175 -7.04 9.18 6.19
N VAL A 176 -6.20 10.19 6.39
CA VAL A 176 -6.19 11.41 5.58
C VAL A 176 -4.91 11.44 4.75
N LYS A 177 -5.07 11.72 3.46
CA LYS A 177 -3.97 11.83 2.51
C LYS A 177 -2.95 12.88 2.97
N GLY A 178 -1.67 12.51 2.95
CA GLY A 178 -0.55 13.38 3.29
C GLY A 178 -0.44 13.73 4.77
N LYS A 179 -1.21 13.06 5.64
CA LYS A 179 -1.15 13.24 7.09
C LYS A 179 -0.64 11.98 7.75
N VAL A 180 0.09 12.16 8.85
CA VAL A 180 0.42 11.07 9.77
C VAL A 180 -0.88 10.46 10.28
N ASP A 181 -0.95 9.14 10.27
CA ASP A 181 -2.05 8.36 10.84
C ASP A 181 -1.68 7.92 12.27
N PRO A 182 -2.17 8.62 13.31
CA PRO A 182 -1.83 8.29 14.68
C PRO A 182 -2.51 6.98 15.16
N ASN A 183 -3.48 6.46 14.40
CA ASN A 183 -4.27 5.30 14.80
C ASN A 183 -3.75 4.00 14.18
N PHE A 184 -2.73 4.05 13.32
CA PHE A 184 -2.20 2.85 12.70
C PHE A 184 -1.54 1.93 13.74
N MET A 185 -2.27 0.91 14.18
CA MET A 185 -1.82 -0.16 15.08
C MET A 185 -0.93 0.34 16.24
N PRO A 186 -1.42 1.26 17.10
CA PRO A 186 -0.58 1.89 18.10
C PRO A 186 -0.04 0.85 19.09
N THR A 187 1.26 0.88 19.33
CA THR A 187 1.94 0.08 20.35
C THR A 187 2.34 1.00 21.50
N ALA A 188 1.82 0.73 22.70
CA ALA A 188 2.13 1.51 23.87
C ALA A 188 3.46 1.04 24.47
N PRO A 189 4.55 1.82 24.41
CA PRO A 189 5.80 1.38 24.99
C PRO A 189 5.75 1.42 26.53
N PRO A 190 6.49 0.51 27.17
CA PRO A 190 6.69 0.56 28.61
C PRO A 190 7.54 1.77 29.00
N GLY A 191 7.32 2.27 30.22
CA GLY A 191 8.37 3.03 30.89
C GLY A 191 9.53 2.09 31.19
N CYS A 192 10.77 2.55 31.13
CA CYS A 192 11.90 1.70 31.47
C CYS A 192 12.89 2.45 32.35
N ALA A 193 13.09 1.93 33.57
CA ALA A 193 14.02 2.50 34.55
C ALA A 193 15.48 2.09 34.29
N ASN A 194 15.70 0.90 33.69
CA ASN A 194 17.03 0.29 33.53
C ASN A 194 17.32 -0.18 32.08
N CYS A 195 16.63 0.34 31.07
CA CYS A 195 16.92 -0.03 29.68
C CYS A 195 18.19 0.67 29.19
N PRO A 196 19.06 0.00 28.42
CA PRO A 196 20.18 0.65 27.77
C PRO A 196 19.64 1.70 26.79
N PHE A 197 19.98 2.97 27.02
CA PHE A 197 19.79 3.99 26.00
C PHE A 197 20.71 3.65 24.82
N PRO A 198 20.23 3.60 23.57
CA PRO A 198 21.13 3.48 22.44
C PRO A 198 21.92 4.80 22.33
N GLY A 199 23.10 4.82 22.96
CA GLY A 199 24.17 5.73 22.59
C GLY A 199 24.54 5.41 21.14
N ARG A 200 24.36 6.40 20.24
CA ARG A 200 24.87 6.45 18.86
C ARG A 200 24.89 5.11 18.10
N LEU A 201 23.79 4.84 17.37
CA LEU A 201 23.66 3.88 16.24
C LEU A 201 24.87 2.96 16.01
N GLU A 202 24.88 1.79 16.65
CA GLU A 202 25.48 0.63 15.99
C GLU A 202 24.45 0.13 14.97
N ALA A 203 24.85 0.21 13.70
CA ALA A 203 24.02 -0.10 12.55
C ALA A 203 23.52 -1.55 12.61
N LEU A 204 22.32 -1.77 12.05
CA LEU A 204 21.75 -3.09 11.75
C LEU A 204 22.53 -3.80 10.63
N THR A 205 23.83 -4.00 10.83
CA THR A 205 24.72 -4.73 9.92
C THR A 205 25.35 -5.89 10.68
N GLU A 206 24.58 -6.96 10.86
CA GLU A 206 25.08 -8.34 10.80
C GLU A 206 24.06 -9.18 10.02
#